data_AF-A0A3N1H631-F1
#
_entry.id   AF-A0A3N1H631-F1
#
_cell.length_a   1.000
_cell.length_b   1.000
_cell.length_c   1.000
_cell.angle_alpha   90.00
_cell.angle_beta   90.00
_cell.angle_gamma   90.00
#
_symmetry.space_group_name_H-M   'P 1'
#
loop_
_entity.id
_entity.type
_entity.pdbx_description
1 polymer ?
#
loop_
_entity_poly.entity_id
_entity_poly.type
_entity_poly.pdbx_seq_one_letter_code
_entity_poly.pdbx_strand_id
1 'polypeptide(L)' 'MSSDMVRLHVTDDLPIRAYPQTFADRVEIRFGKAFPVVLVVEKDSINRLRSALQDGGVALGVEGDEWE' A
#
# COMPACT_ATOMS: atom_id res chain seq x y z
N MET A 1 -12.77 25.52 -1.16
CA MET A 1 -11.48 24.78 -1.19
C MET A 1 -11.75 23.40 -0.63
N SER A 2 -11.94 22.38 -1.46
CA SER A 2 -11.98 21.00 -0.96
C SER A 2 -10.53 20.57 -0.78
N SER A 3 -10.13 20.34 0.46
CA SER A 3 -8.93 19.56 0.78
C SER A 3 -9.38 18.19 1.27
N ASP A 4 -10.01 17.42 0.39
CA ASP A 4 -10.37 16.03 0.69
C ASP A 4 -9.19 15.08 0.40
N MET A 5 -7.98 15.46 0.84
CA MET A 5 -6.81 14.61 0.75
C MET A 5 -6.45 14.08 2.13
N VAL A 6 -6.70 12.79 2.33
CA VAL A 6 -6.15 12.05 3.47
C VAL A 6 -4.71 11.68 3.14
N ARG A 7 -3.74 12.21 3.91
CA ARG A 7 -2.32 11.87 3.76
C ARG A 7 -1.91 10.92 4.87
N LEU A 8 -1.40 9.76 4.49
CA LEU A 8 -0.74 8.81 5.39
C LEU A 8 0.77 8.89 5.16
N HIS A 9 1.54 9.08 6.23
CA HIS A 9 3.00 9.05 6.18
C HIS A 9 3.46 7.65 6.62
N VAL A 10 4.17 6.96 5.73
CA VAL A 10 4.74 5.63 5.98
C VAL A 10 6.24 5.80 6.23
N THR A 11 6.68 5.45 7.43
CA THR A 11 8.08 5.50 7.88
C THR A 11 8.59 4.08 8.14
N ASP A 12 9.91 3.92 8.22
CA ASP A 12 10.58 2.62 8.35
C ASP A 12 10.14 1.81 9.59
N ASP A 13 9.68 2.48 10.63
CA ASP A 13 9.22 1.88 11.89
C ASP A 13 7.71 1.59 11.92
N LEU A 14 6.95 2.02 10.92
CA LEU A 14 5.51 1.80 10.85
C LEU A 14 5.20 0.36 10.42
N PRO A 15 4.52 -0.45 11.25
CA PRO A 15 4.14 -1.80 10.83
C PRO A 15 3.12 -1.76 9.69
N ILE A 16 3.39 -2.52 8.63
CA ILE A 16 2.49 -2.73 7.49
C ILE A 16 2.14 -4.21 7.43
N ARG A 17 0.85 -4.54 7.33
CA ARG A 17 0.38 -5.92 7.20
C ARG A 17 -0.69 -6.04 6.13
N ALA A 18 -0.50 -6.97 5.20
CA ALA A 18 -1.49 -7.31 4.18
C ALA A 18 -2.37 -8.48 4.66
N TYR A 19 -3.69 -8.32 4.56
CA TYR A 19 -4.68 -9.34 4.89
C TYR A 19 -5.53 -9.64 3.66
N PRO A 20 -5.28 -10.77 2.97
CA PRO A 20 -6.10 -11.16 1.83
C PRO A 20 -7.51 -11.54 2.29
N GLN A 21 -8.51 -10.94 1.67
CA GLN A 21 -9.93 -11.24 1.86
C GLN A 21 -10.41 -12.04 0.63
N THR A 22 -10.04 -13.32 0.57
CA THR A 22 -10.20 -14.18 -0.63
C THR A 22 -11.64 -14.29 -1.12
N PHE A 23 -12.62 -14.33 -0.20
CA PHE A 23 -14.04 -14.37 -0.54
C PHE A 23 -14.60 -13.05 -1.06
N ALA A 24 -13.84 -11.96 -0.93
CA ALA A 24 -14.24 -10.62 -1.34
C ALA A 24 -13.30 -10.01 -2.38
N ASP A 25 -12.44 -10.83 -3.01
CA ASP A 25 -11.49 -10.46 -4.07
C ASP A 25 -10.73 -9.15 -3.80
N ARG A 26 -10.28 -8.95 -2.55
CA ARG A 26 -9.53 -7.75 -2.15
C ARG A 26 -8.46 -8.05 -1.11
N VAL A 27 -7.54 -7.11 -0.92
CA VAL A 27 -6.53 -7.12 0.14
C VAL A 27 -6.71 -5.88 1.02
N GLU A 28 -6.68 -6.08 2.33
CA GLU A 28 -6.58 -4.99 3.30
C GLU A 28 -5.11 -4.77 3.69
N ILE A 29 -4.57 -3.60 3.38
CA ILE A 29 -3.25 -3.16 3.84
C ILE A 29 -3.47 -2.31 5.09
N ARG A 30 -3.08 -2.84 6.25
CA ARG A 30 -3.27 -2.19 7.54
C ARG A 30 -1.98 -1.55 8.03
N PHE A 31 -2.10 -0.34 8.57
CA PHE A 31 -0.96 0.46 9.05
C PHE A 31 -1.02 0.68 10.57
N GLY A 32 0.10 0.48 11.26
CA GLY A 32 0.26 0.78 12.69
C GLY A 32 0.08 -0.40 13.65
N LYS A 33 0.35 -0.19 14.94
CA LYS A 33 0.29 -1.25 15.97
C LYS A 33 -1.14 -1.54 16.49
N ALA A 34 -2.03 -0.55 16.44
CA ALA A 34 -3.44 -0.64 16.87
C ALA A 34 -4.44 -0.48 15.70
N PHE A 35 -3.94 -0.48 14.46
CA PHE A 35 -4.63 -0.39 13.17
C PHE A 35 -5.83 0.58 13.06
N PRO A 36 -5.61 1.91 13.17
CA PRO A 36 -6.63 2.92 12.90
C PRO A 36 -6.86 3.20 11.40
N VAL A 37 -5.96 2.76 10.51
CA VAL A 37 -6.01 3.05 9.07
C VAL A 37 -5.82 1.79 8.24
N VAL A 38 -6.70 1.60 7.26
CA VAL A 38 -6.68 0.48 6.31
C VAL A 38 -6.86 1.01 4.90
N LEU A 39 -5.98 0.58 3.99
CA LEU A 39 -6.16 0.74 2.55
C LEU A 39 -6.72 -0.57 1.99
N VAL A 40 -7.90 -0.51 1.39
CA VAL A 40 -8.53 -1.65 0.72
C VAL A 40 -8.20 -1.59 -0.77
N VAL A 41 -7.68 -2.69 -1.31
CA VAL A 41 -7.27 -2.80 -2.71
C VAL A 41 -7.96 -4.00 -3.34
N GLU A 42 -8.80 -3.73 -4.35
CA GLU A 42 -9.45 -4.78 -5.15
C GLU A 42 -8.42 -5.56 -5.97
N LYS A 43 -8.67 -6.86 -6.18
CA LYS A 43 -7.79 -7.81 -6.87
C LYS A 43 -7.25 -7.28 -8.19
N ASP A 44 -8.13 -6.74 -9.03
CA ASP A 44 -7.76 -6.24 -10.36
C ASP A 44 -6.90 -4.96 -10.31
N SER A 45 -6.87 -4.28 -9.15
CA SER A 45 -6.10 -3.06 -8.93
C SER A 45 -4.75 -3.30 -8.24
N ILE A 46 -4.48 -4.53 -7.76
CA ILE A 46 -3.25 -4.85 -7.02
C ILE A 46 -2.01 -4.55 -7.85
N ASN A 47 -1.96 -5.05 -9.09
CA ASN A 47 -0.80 -4.85 -9.96
C ASN A 47 -0.59 -3.36 -10.28
N ARG A 48 -1.67 -2.58 -10.42
CA ARG A 48 -1.57 -1.14 -10.65
C ARG A 48 -0.98 -0.40 -9.45
N LEU A 49 -1.42 -0.72 -8.23
CA LEU A 49 -0.86 -0.12 -7.01
C LEU A 49 0.62 -0.51 -6.85
N ARG A 50 0.94 -1.80 -7.10
CA ARG A 50 2.33 -2.30 -7.08
C ARG A 50 3.23 -1.51 -8.03
N SER A 51 2.83 -1.38 -9.30
CA SER A 51 3.61 -0.62 -10.29
C SER A 51 3.80 0.84 -9.87
N ALA A 52 2.76 1.51 -9.37
CA ALA A 52 2.88 2.90 -8.93
C ALA A 52 3.89 3.08 -7.78
N LEU A 53 3.93 2.15 -6.82
CA LEU A 53 4.93 2.17 -5.74
C LEU A 53 6.34 1.87 -6.25
N GLN A 54 6.46 0.90 -7.17
CA GLN A 54 7.74 0.53 -7.77
C GLN A 54 8.32 1.69 -8.61
N ASP A 55 7.52 2.30 -9.47
CA ASP A 55 7.92 3.45 -10.29
C ASP A 55 8.38 4.62 -9.40
N GLY A 56 7.65 4.88 -8.31
CA GLY A 56 8.04 5.88 -7.32
C GLY A 56 9.35 5.54 -6.61
N GLY A 57 9.57 4.28 -6.25
CA GLY A 57 10.81 3.79 -5.64
C GLY A 57 12.01 3.93 -6.58
N VAL A 58 11.88 3.50 -7.83
CA VAL A 58 12.92 3.64 -8.86
C VAL A 58 13.29 5.12 -9.07
N ALA A 59 12.29 6.00 -9.13
CA ALA A 59 12.53 7.44 -9.25
C ALA A 59 13.29 8.04 -8.04
N LEU A 60 13.17 7.41 -6.86
CA LEU A 60 13.90 7.76 -5.64
C LEU A 60 15.26 7.03 -5.53
N GLY A 61 15.64 6.21 -6.51
CA GLY A 61 16.88 5.42 -6.47
C GLY A 61 16.81 4.20 -5.56
N VAL A 62 15.60 3.74 -5.19
CA VAL A 62 15.41 2.44 -4.55
C VAL A 62 15.58 1.37 -5.62
N GLU A 63 16.65 0.60 -5.53
CA GLU A 63 16.82 -0.60 -6.35
C GLU A 63 15.75 -1.61 -5.90
N GLY A 64 14.83 -1.94 -6.80
CA GLY A 64 13.81 -2.93 -6.50
C GLY A 64 14.45 -4.29 -6.38
N ASP A 65 14.22 -4.99 -5.25
CA ASP A 65 14.41 -6.43 -5.24
C ASP A 65 13.63 -7.02 -6.42
N GLU A 66 14.27 -7.87 -7.23
CA GLU A 66 13.55 -8.72 -8.17
C GLU A 66 12.66 -9.64 -7.34
N TRP A 67 11.43 -9.21 -7.11
CA TRP A 67 10.42 -10.04 -6.48
C TRP A 67 10.02 -11.11 -7.50
N GLU A 68 10.73 -12.25 -7.48
CA GLU A 68 10.44 -13.47 -8.26
C GLU A 68 8.95 -13.84 -8.27
#